data_AF-A0A1X2G9E9-F1
#
_entry.id   AF-A0A1X2G9E9-F1
#
_cell.length_a   1.000
_cell.length_b   1.000
_cell.length_c   1.000
_cell.angle_alpha   90.00
_cell.angle_beta   90.00
_cell.angle_gamma   90.00
#
_symmetry.space_group_name_H-M   'P 1'
#
loop_
_entity.id
_entity.type
_entity.pdbx_description
1 polymer ?
#
loop_
_entity_poly.entity_id
_entity_poly.type
_entity_poly.pdbx_seq_one_letter_code
_entity_poly.pdbx_strand_id
1 'polypeptide(L)'
;MGPVPPLPKDFDDVDNNDVLQFQEFNLNPLELSGTAHLLIPHRHRDATRTFSLRLQPTAKSELGTSLKTFQDHTFLKYGPNQAHQSPLHLSLQGNIPIECLDDYRRKWQHADEFVAIVHEEVKRLLSPLATQQHDFPQPAFGGYVAKDKPTRSVAMRVAVPRVYLELANAIDNRLTDDLSIKLDHPCAPVTSASSAIQRMPLAYNVLHSISKQDAQLIKDSANSLIDVKKWCAGKEISWELSLQEILLQSQSMGETQQVTVIQTWPLEPIGFKQALAKAEHDKRKSMALVPFTPKPALPKPHTKSFSLIPASIRVKLSILSTWFR
;
A
#
# COMPACT_ATOMS: atom_id res chain seq x y z
N MET A 1 -29.70 -10.44 -82.86
CA MET A 1 -28.43 -11.10 -82.50
C MET A 1 -27.32 -10.09 -82.69
N GLY A 2 -26.86 -9.49 -81.58
CA GLY A 2 -25.73 -8.56 -81.60
C GLY A 2 -24.41 -9.32 -81.42
N PRO A 3 -23.30 -8.85 -82.03
CA PRO A 3 -22.13 -9.68 -82.33
C PRO A 3 -21.18 -9.78 -81.15
N VAL A 4 -20.55 -10.95 -81.03
CA VAL A 4 -19.46 -11.24 -80.09
C VAL A 4 -18.14 -10.69 -80.65
N PRO A 5 -17.41 -9.84 -79.93
CA PRO A 5 -16.02 -9.51 -80.26
C PRO A 5 -15.04 -10.57 -79.72
N PRO A 6 -13.95 -10.85 -80.44
CA PRO A 6 -13.02 -11.94 -80.14
C PRO A 6 -12.00 -11.61 -79.04
N LEU A 7 -11.47 -12.68 -78.45
CA LEU A 7 -10.41 -12.73 -77.45
C LEU A 7 -9.10 -12.06 -77.90
N PRO A 8 -8.38 -11.38 -76.99
CA PRO A 8 -6.94 -11.21 -77.09
C PRO A 8 -6.23 -12.42 -76.49
N LYS A 9 -5.32 -13.01 -77.27
CA LYS A 9 -4.21 -13.82 -76.78
C LYS A 9 -3.08 -12.85 -76.44
N ASP A 10 -2.47 -13.01 -75.28
CA ASP A 10 -1.01 -13.06 -75.13
C ASP A 10 -0.70 -13.65 -73.72
N PHE A 11 -0.20 -14.88 -73.77
CA PHE A 11 0.76 -15.50 -72.85
C PHE A 11 2.13 -14.87 -73.17
N ASP A 12 3.13 -14.65 -72.33
CA ASP A 12 3.57 -15.19 -71.05
C ASP A 12 4.39 -14.08 -70.37
N ASP A 13 4.35 -13.95 -69.05
CA ASP A 13 5.55 -14.12 -68.23
C ASP A 13 5.18 -13.94 -66.75
N VAL A 14 5.39 -15.04 -66.04
CA VAL A 14 5.31 -15.17 -64.59
C VAL A 14 6.52 -14.46 -64.01
N ASP A 15 6.32 -13.47 -63.15
CA ASP A 15 7.29 -13.26 -62.08
C ASP A 15 6.66 -12.85 -60.75
N ASN A 16 7.22 -13.47 -59.73
CA ASN A 16 6.85 -13.44 -58.33
C ASN A 16 6.40 -12.06 -57.82
N ASN A 17 5.19 -11.99 -57.29
CA ASN A 17 4.97 -11.56 -55.92
C ASN A 17 3.50 -11.76 -55.56
N ASP A 18 3.17 -13.00 -55.21
CA ASP A 18 2.04 -13.34 -54.35
C ASP A 18 2.33 -12.82 -52.92
N VAL A 19 2.62 -11.52 -52.81
CA VAL A 19 2.66 -10.80 -51.57
C VAL A 19 1.20 -10.54 -51.26
N LEU A 20 0.64 -11.37 -50.38
CA LEU A 20 -0.51 -11.00 -49.56
C LEU A 20 -0.36 -9.52 -49.22
N GLN A 21 -1.14 -8.66 -49.88
CA GLN A 21 -1.16 -7.24 -49.55
C GLN A 21 -1.61 -7.18 -48.10
N PHE A 22 -0.64 -7.06 -47.19
CA PHE A 22 -0.91 -6.60 -45.85
C PHE A 22 -1.54 -5.24 -46.05
N GLN A 23 -2.87 -5.21 -45.99
CA GLN A 23 -3.61 -3.98 -45.85
C GLN A 23 -2.98 -3.31 -44.65
N GLU A 24 -2.20 -2.27 -44.91
CA GLU A 24 -1.46 -1.53 -43.91
C GLU A 24 -2.50 -1.18 -42.85
N PHE A 25 -2.38 -1.84 -41.69
CA PHE A 25 -3.30 -1.65 -40.59
C PHE A 25 -2.95 -0.27 -40.06
N ASN A 26 -3.55 0.76 -40.68
CA ASN A 26 -3.59 2.09 -40.13
C ASN A 26 -4.33 1.92 -38.82
N LEU A 27 -3.57 1.72 -37.75
CA LEU A 27 -3.98 2.13 -36.43
C LEU A 27 -4.34 3.60 -36.63
N ASN A 28 -5.64 3.88 -36.81
CA ASN A 28 -6.18 5.18 -36.44
C ASN A 28 -5.50 5.45 -35.11
N PRO A 29 -4.66 6.51 -35.02
CA PRO A 29 -3.96 6.81 -33.78
C PRO A 29 -5.05 6.74 -32.74
N LEU A 30 -4.91 5.81 -31.79
CA LEU A 30 -5.88 5.62 -30.73
C LEU A 30 -6.12 7.01 -30.17
N GLU A 31 -7.22 7.64 -30.60
CA GLU A 31 -7.69 8.86 -30.02
C GLU A 31 -8.15 8.40 -28.66
N LEU A 32 -7.21 8.43 -27.72
CA LEU A 32 -7.47 8.36 -26.29
C LEU A 32 -8.21 9.65 -25.94
N SER A 33 -9.41 9.79 -26.49
CA SER A 33 -10.39 10.80 -26.15
C SER A 33 -10.85 10.47 -24.73
N GLY A 34 -10.09 10.93 -23.74
CA GLY A 34 -10.49 10.85 -22.34
C GLY A 34 -9.39 10.93 -21.27
N THR A 35 -8.10 10.75 -21.57
CA THR A 35 -7.07 10.68 -20.50
C THR A 35 -5.71 11.31 -20.86
N ALA A 36 -5.66 12.24 -21.81
CA ALA A 36 -4.42 12.96 -22.19
C ALA A 36 -3.77 13.79 -21.06
N HIS A 37 -4.43 13.92 -19.90
CA HIS A 37 -3.88 14.57 -18.70
C HIS A 37 -3.07 13.64 -17.79
N LEU A 38 -3.06 12.32 -18.07
CA LEU A 38 -2.16 11.38 -17.40
C LEU A 38 -0.77 11.54 -18.00
N LEU A 39 -0.07 12.59 -17.57
CA LEU A 39 1.34 12.82 -17.87
C LEU A 39 2.12 11.53 -17.62
N ILE A 40 3.03 11.20 -18.54
CA ILE A 40 3.97 10.06 -18.41
C ILE A 40 4.56 10.09 -16.99
N PRO A 41 4.54 8.99 -16.21
CA PRO A 41 4.92 8.98 -14.80
C PRO A 41 6.25 9.66 -14.49
N HIS A 42 7.22 9.54 -15.41
CA HIS A 42 8.51 10.21 -15.33
C HIS A 42 8.41 11.73 -15.35
N ARG A 43 7.57 12.30 -16.24
CA ARG A 43 7.38 13.76 -16.36
C ARG A 43 6.68 14.34 -15.12
N HIS A 44 5.74 13.59 -14.53
CA HIS A 44 5.07 14.04 -13.30
C HIS A 44 6.03 14.04 -12.10
N ARG A 45 6.91 13.03 -12.00
CA ARG A 45 7.93 12.94 -10.95
C ARG A 45 9.00 14.03 -11.07
N ASP A 46 9.28 14.49 -12.29
CA ASP A 46 10.26 15.56 -12.50
C ASP A 46 9.75 16.92 -12.04
N ALA A 47 8.43 17.12 -11.98
CA ALA A 47 7.77 18.37 -11.60
C ALA A 47 7.14 18.35 -10.20
N THR A 48 6.75 17.19 -9.69
CA THR A 48 6.04 17.07 -8.41
C THR A 48 6.37 15.77 -7.71
N ARG A 49 6.56 15.82 -6.38
CA ARG A 49 6.55 14.63 -5.52
C ARG A 49 5.34 14.65 -4.64
N THR A 50 4.73 13.48 -4.43
CA THR A 50 3.52 13.37 -3.61
C THR A 50 3.81 12.55 -2.37
N PHE A 51 3.50 13.09 -1.20
CA PHE A 51 3.68 12.41 0.07
C PHE A 51 2.35 12.09 0.74
N SER A 52 2.34 11.08 1.61
CA SER A 52 1.19 10.74 2.45
C SER A 52 1.65 10.29 3.82
N LEU A 53 1.01 10.84 4.87
CA LEU A 53 1.23 10.43 6.25
C LEU A 53 0.11 9.50 6.70
N ARG A 54 0.47 8.23 6.97
CA ARG A 54 -0.47 7.14 7.23
C ARG A 54 -0.30 6.60 8.64
N LEU A 55 -1.40 6.42 9.35
CA LEU A 55 -1.48 5.65 10.59
C LEU A 55 -2.01 4.26 10.25
N GLN A 56 -1.19 3.23 10.45
CA GLN A 56 -1.49 1.86 10.02
C GLN A 56 -1.13 0.83 11.10
N PRO A 57 -1.84 -0.31 11.16
CA PRO A 57 -1.39 -1.45 11.95
C PRO A 57 -0.06 -1.98 11.42
N THR A 58 0.83 -2.39 12.31
CA THR A 58 2.10 -2.99 11.91
C THR A 58 1.84 -4.29 11.14
N ALA A 59 2.54 -4.54 10.04
CA ALA A 59 2.29 -5.71 9.19
C ALA A 59 2.45 -7.08 9.91
N LYS A 60 3.19 -7.11 11.02
CA LYS A 60 3.42 -8.31 11.84
C LYS A 60 2.35 -8.53 12.91
N SER A 61 1.43 -7.59 13.08
CA SER A 61 0.35 -7.71 14.04
C SER A 61 -0.73 -8.67 13.54
N GLU A 62 -1.52 -9.21 14.45
CA GLU A 62 -2.67 -10.05 14.12
C GLU A 62 -3.75 -9.25 13.38
N LEU A 63 -3.96 -7.99 13.77
CA LEU A 63 -4.81 -7.03 13.06
C LEU A 63 -4.28 -6.78 11.65
N GLY A 64 -2.98 -6.51 11.49
CA GLY A 64 -2.35 -6.31 10.18
C GLY A 64 -2.48 -7.55 9.30
N THR A 65 -2.27 -8.73 9.87
CA THR A 65 -2.41 -10.02 9.18
C THR A 65 -3.87 -10.32 8.78
N SER A 66 -4.82 -10.08 9.67
CA SER A 66 -6.25 -10.31 9.41
C SER A 66 -6.83 -9.29 8.43
N LEU A 67 -6.41 -8.03 8.47
CA LEU A 67 -6.73 -7.00 7.48
C LEU A 67 -6.20 -7.37 6.09
N LYS A 68 -4.96 -7.86 6.01
CA LYS A 68 -4.40 -8.37 4.74
C LYS A 68 -5.18 -9.58 4.24
N THR A 69 -5.50 -10.52 5.11
CA THR A 69 -6.29 -11.72 4.76
C THR A 69 -7.66 -11.32 4.23
N PHE A 70 -8.29 -10.33 4.86
CA PHE A 70 -9.54 -9.74 4.38
C PHE A 70 -9.39 -9.15 2.97
N GLN A 71 -8.38 -8.30 2.72
CA GLN A 71 -8.13 -7.71 1.39
C GLN A 71 -7.90 -8.78 0.32
N ASP A 72 -7.08 -9.79 0.61
CA ASP A 72 -6.79 -10.88 -0.32
C ASP A 72 -8.07 -11.69 -0.62
N HIS A 73 -8.88 -11.98 0.41
CA HIS A 73 -10.14 -12.68 0.24
C HIS A 73 -11.16 -11.86 -0.57
N THR A 74 -11.30 -10.56 -0.29
CA THR A 74 -12.25 -9.72 -1.03
C THR A 74 -11.83 -9.49 -2.48
N PHE A 75 -10.52 -9.40 -2.74
CA PHE A 75 -9.99 -9.34 -4.10
C PHE A 75 -10.38 -10.57 -4.91
N LEU A 76 -10.18 -11.76 -4.34
CA LEU A 76 -10.49 -13.03 -5.02
C LEU A 76 -11.99 -13.26 -5.22
N LYS A 77 -12.81 -12.88 -4.23
CA LYS A 77 -14.24 -13.20 -4.23
C LYS A 77 -15.11 -12.17 -4.95
N TYR A 78 -14.81 -10.87 -4.80
CA TYR A 78 -15.64 -9.78 -5.33
C TYR A 78 -14.91 -8.97 -6.42
N GLY A 79 -13.68 -9.32 -6.74
CA GLY A 79 -12.86 -8.63 -7.71
C GLY A 79 -12.10 -7.43 -7.15
N PRO A 80 -11.23 -6.81 -7.97
CA PRO A 80 -10.45 -5.65 -7.57
C PRO A 80 -11.33 -4.43 -7.29
N ASN A 81 -10.96 -3.66 -6.26
CA ASN A 81 -11.52 -2.36 -5.94
C ASN A 81 -10.38 -1.43 -5.46
N GLN A 82 -10.65 -0.14 -5.26
CA GLN A 82 -9.56 0.80 -4.94
C GLN A 82 -8.95 0.62 -3.54
N ALA A 83 -9.68 0.04 -2.59
CA ALA A 83 -9.10 -0.27 -1.29
C ALA A 83 -7.99 -1.34 -1.38
N HIS A 84 -7.90 -2.10 -2.48
CA HIS A 84 -6.83 -3.07 -2.71
C HIS A 84 -5.53 -2.43 -3.23
N GLN A 85 -5.53 -1.14 -3.57
CA GLN A 85 -4.35 -0.47 -4.13
C GLN A 85 -3.28 -0.17 -3.06
N SER A 86 -3.61 -0.25 -1.78
CA SER A 86 -2.68 -0.02 -0.68
C SER A 86 -3.05 -0.88 0.53
N PRO A 87 -2.10 -1.16 1.45
CA PRO A 87 -2.45 -1.69 2.76
C PRO A 87 -3.51 -0.83 3.46
N LEU A 88 -4.40 -1.45 4.23
CA LEU A 88 -5.45 -0.74 4.96
C LEU A 88 -4.83 0.20 6.02
N HIS A 89 -5.16 1.49 5.92
CA HIS A 89 -4.59 2.55 6.76
C HIS A 89 -5.59 3.68 7.00
N LEU A 90 -5.27 4.54 7.96
CA LEU A 90 -5.91 5.83 8.17
C LEU A 90 -4.99 6.92 7.64
N SER A 91 -5.48 7.74 6.71
CA SER A 91 -4.72 8.88 6.20
C SER A 91 -4.84 10.03 7.20
N LEU A 92 -3.75 10.35 7.90
CA LEU A 92 -3.70 11.53 8.78
C LEU A 92 -3.57 12.81 7.95
N GLN A 93 -2.74 12.75 6.90
CA GLN A 93 -2.71 13.73 5.83
C GLN A 93 -2.84 13.01 4.49
N GLY A 94 -3.68 13.57 3.62
CA GLY A 94 -3.91 13.09 2.26
C GLY A 94 -2.68 13.29 1.37
N ASN A 95 -2.83 13.09 0.07
CA ASN A 95 -1.76 13.28 -0.90
C ASN A 95 -1.28 14.75 -0.86
N ILE A 96 -0.07 15.00 -0.38
CA ILE A 96 0.57 16.32 -0.31
C ILE A 96 1.48 16.47 -1.53
N PRO A 97 1.07 17.23 -2.57
CA PRO A 97 1.94 17.53 -3.70
C PRO A 97 2.96 18.59 -3.28
N ILE A 98 4.23 18.31 -3.59
CA ILE A 98 5.34 19.25 -3.44
C ILE A 98 5.93 19.47 -4.82
N GLU A 99 5.79 20.70 -5.30
CA GLU A 99 6.31 21.11 -6.59
C GLU A 99 7.84 21.23 -6.56
N CYS A 100 8.44 20.88 -7.69
CA CYS A 100 9.84 21.06 -7.97
C CYS A 100 10.15 22.55 -8.10
N LEU A 101 11.22 23.01 -7.47
CA LEU A 101 11.74 24.36 -7.70
C LEU A 101 12.47 24.43 -9.05
N ASP A 102 12.38 25.58 -9.72
CA ASP A 102 13.07 25.83 -11.00
C ASP A 102 14.61 25.85 -10.85
N ASP A 103 15.13 26.03 -9.63
CA ASP A 103 16.56 25.97 -9.33
C ASP A 103 17.05 24.52 -9.24
N TYR A 104 17.85 24.09 -10.22
CA TYR A 104 18.46 22.76 -10.26
C TYR A 104 19.22 22.37 -8.98
N ARG A 105 19.85 23.32 -8.28
CA ARG A 105 20.61 23.04 -7.04
C ARG A 105 19.71 22.83 -5.83
N ARG A 106 18.48 23.33 -5.87
CA ARG A 106 17.50 23.29 -4.78
C ARG A 106 16.21 22.57 -5.18
N LYS A 107 16.29 21.77 -6.26
CA LYS A 107 15.15 21.13 -6.94
C LYS A 107 14.12 20.52 -5.98
N TRP A 108 14.60 19.86 -4.92
CA TRP A 108 13.78 19.13 -3.95
C TRP A 108 13.89 19.67 -2.52
N GLN A 109 14.38 20.90 -2.34
CA GLN A 109 14.57 21.49 -1.02
C GLN A 109 13.27 21.51 -0.21
N HIS A 110 12.14 21.91 -0.80
CA HIS A 110 10.85 21.88 -0.11
C HIS A 110 10.40 20.47 0.30
N ALA A 111 10.79 19.43 -0.44
CA ALA A 111 10.48 18.06 -0.07
C ALA A 111 11.31 17.61 1.14
N ASP A 112 12.59 17.97 1.17
CA ASP A 112 13.47 17.70 2.31
C ASP A 112 13.03 18.47 3.56
N GLU A 113 12.66 19.74 3.40
CA GLU A 113 12.10 20.58 4.46
C GLU A 113 10.78 20.03 4.99
N PHE A 114 9.88 19.56 4.12
CA PHE A 114 8.65 18.89 4.54
C PHE A 114 8.93 17.63 5.38
N VAL A 115 9.85 16.76 4.93
CA VAL A 115 10.22 15.56 5.70
C VAL A 115 10.79 15.96 7.07
N ALA A 116 11.60 17.01 7.13
CA ALA A 116 12.13 17.55 8.39
C ALA A 116 11.01 18.07 9.31
N ILE A 117 10.05 18.83 8.78
CA ILE A 117 8.87 19.32 9.52
C ILE A 117 8.10 18.14 10.12
N VAL A 118 7.77 17.12 9.32
CA VAL A 118 7.05 15.94 9.84
C VAL A 118 7.84 15.27 10.96
N HIS A 119 9.15 15.09 10.78
CA HIS A 119 10.01 14.49 11.79
C HIS A 119 10.02 15.29 13.09
N GLU A 120 10.17 16.61 13.00
CA GLU A 120 10.19 17.52 14.15
C GLU A 120 8.85 17.50 14.90
N GLU A 121 7.72 17.55 14.19
CA GLU A 121 6.39 17.54 14.81
C GLU A 121 6.06 16.19 15.46
N VAL A 122 6.43 15.08 14.82
CA VAL A 122 6.33 13.75 15.43
C VAL A 122 7.17 13.69 16.69
N LYS A 123 8.41 14.19 16.64
CA LYS A 123 9.30 14.20 17.80
C LYS A 123 8.70 15.05 18.93
N ARG A 124 8.22 16.26 18.60
CA ARG A 124 7.68 17.23 19.56
C ARG A 124 6.42 16.73 20.26
N LEU A 125 5.49 16.11 19.52
CA LEU A 125 4.18 15.71 20.06
C LEU A 125 4.15 14.27 20.58
N LEU A 126 4.86 13.34 19.95
CA LEU A 126 4.77 11.91 20.29
C LEU A 126 5.92 11.44 21.19
N SER A 127 7.13 12.04 21.11
CA SER A 127 8.25 11.59 21.97
C SER A 127 8.04 11.84 23.46
N PRO A 128 7.40 12.94 23.92
CA PRO A 128 7.11 13.11 25.35
C PRO A 128 6.20 12.02 25.92
N LEU A 129 5.29 11.47 25.10
CA LEU A 129 4.44 10.36 25.51
C LEU A 129 5.27 9.08 25.72
N ALA A 130 6.29 8.88 24.89
CA ALA A 130 7.20 7.73 24.98
C ALA A 130 8.10 7.74 26.22
N THR A 131 8.34 8.89 26.85
CA THR A 131 9.24 9.01 28.02
C THR A 131 8.49 8.98 29.35
N GLN A 132 7.22 9.37 29.37
CA GLN A 132 6.42 9.49 30.60
C GLN A 132 5.78 8.19 31.10
N GLN A 133 6.24 7.02 30.64
CA GLN A 133 5.62 5.70 30.92
C GLN A 133 4.13 5.58 30.52
N HIS A 134 3.58 6.56 29.81
CA HIS A 134 2.24 6.47 29.25
C HIS A 134 2.29 5.69 27.94
N ASP A 135 1.43 4.68 27.81
CA ASP A 135 1.23 4.00 26.55
C ASP A 135 0.74 5.00 25.49
N PHE A 136 1.25 4.89 24.26
CA PHE A 136 0.75 5.70 23.15
C PHE A 136 -0.77 5.50 23.04
N PRO A 137 -1.55 6.60 22.91
CA PRO A 137 -2.99 6.46 22.77
C PRO A 137 -3.27 5.71 21.47
N GLN A 138 -4.06 4.66 21.56
CA GLN A 138 -4.32 3.76 20.43
C GLN A 138 -5.62 4.14 19.72
N PRO A 139 -5.69 3.96 18.39
CA PRO A 139 -6.96 3.98 17.68
C PRO A 139 -7.92 2.95 18.27
N ALA A 140 -9.21 3.27 18.35
CA ALA A 140 -10.23 2.37 18.87
C ALA A 140 -11.25 2.01 17.79
N PHE A 141 -11.62 0.73 17.72
CA PHE A 141 -12.60 0.24 16.76
C PHE A 141 -14.01 0.79 17.05
N GLY A 142 -14.65 1.34 16.01
CA GLY A 142 -15.97 1.98 16.09
C GLY A 142 -17.06 1.26 15.28
N GLY A 143 -16.82 0.03 14.83
CA GLY A 143 -17.75 -0.75 14.01
C GLY A 143 -17.55 -0.58 12.50
N TYR A 144 -18.30 -1.37 11.73
CA TYR A 144 -18.31 -1.31 10.27
C TYR A 144 -19.50 -0.51 9.76
N VAL A 145 -19.32 0.19 8.64
CA VAL A 145 -20.39 0.94 7.98
C VAL A 145 -20.35 0.70 6.47
N ALA A 146 -21.53 0.49 5.89
CA ALA A 146 -21.75 0.56 4.45
C ALA A 146 -22.47 1.86 4.14
N LYS A 147 -21.97 2.63 3.17
CA LYS A 147 -22.54 3.91 2.74
C LYS A 147 -22.99 3.81 1.30
N ASP A 148 -24.12 4.44 0.97
CA ASP A 148 -24.65 4.43 -0.40
C ASP A 148 -24.16 5.59 -1.28
N LYS A 149 -23.74 6.72 -0.70
CA LYS A 149 -23.40 7.96 -1.44
C LYS A 149 -22.03 8.52 -1.01
N PRO A 150 -21.29 9.22 -1.89
CA PRO A 150 -21.57 9.45 -3.31
C PRO A 150 -21.41 8.18 -4.17
N THR A 151 -20.48 7.31 -3.80
CA THR A 151 -20.38 5.94 -4.31
C THR A 151 -20.49 4.96 -3.16
N ARG A 152 -21.03 3.77 -3.45
CA ARG A 152 -21.23 2.77 -2.42
C ARG A 152 -19.88 2.26 -1.93
N SER A 153 -19.69 2.30 -0.63
CA SER A 153 -18.43 1.94 0.02
C SER A 153 -18.65 1.23 1.34
N VAL A 154 -17.71 0.37 1.69
CA VAL A 154 -17.60 -0.30 2.99
C VAL A 154 -16.38 0.28 3.69
N ALA A 155 -16.56 0.69 4.94
CA ALA A 155 -15.48 1.24 5.74
C ALA A 155 -15.56 0.73 7.18
N MET A 156 -14.40 0.64 7.81
CA MET A 156 -14.26 0.49 9.25
C MET A 156 -14.20 1.86 9.90
N ARG A 157 -15.02 2.09 10.92
CA ARG A 157 -14.95 3.30 11.74
C ARG A 157 -13.87 3.11 12.78
N VAL A 158 -13.01 4.11 12.92
CA VAL A 158 -11.94 4.10 13.89
C VAL A 158 -11.94 5.43 14.62
N ALA A 159 -12.06 5.39 15.94
CA ALA A 159 -11.87 6.56 16.78
C ALA A 159 -10.36 6.81 16.91
N VAL A 160 -9.88 7.89 16.31
CA VAL A 160 -8.48 8.29 16.28
C VAL A 160 -8.23 9.25 17.45
N PRO A 161 -7.25 8.96 18.32
CA PRO A 161 -6.90 9.83 19.42
C PRO A 161 -6.54 11.24 18.96
N ARG A 162 -6.92 12.22 19.77
CA ARG A 162 -6.73 13.64 19.47
C ARG A 162 -5.29 14.03 19.13
N VAL A 163 -4.29 13.40 19.76
CA VAL A 163 -2.88 13.71 19.51
C VAL A 163 -2.47 13.53 18.03
N TYR A 164 -3.05 12.57 17.32
CA TYR A 164 -2.74 12.38 15.89
C TYR A 164 -3.39 13.44 15.01
N LEU A 165 -4.52 14.00 15.44
CA LEU A 165 -5.17 15.12 14.76
C LEU A 165 -4.43 16.43 15.04
N GLU A 166 -3.93 16.61 16.26
CA GLU A 166 -3.06 17.73 16.62
C GLU A 166 -1.75 17.68 15.82
N LEU A 167 -1.19 16.48 15.62
CA LEU A 167 -0.03 16.27 14.75
C LEU A 167 -0.32 16.70 13.30
N ALA A 168 -1.42 16.21 12.71
CA ALA A 168 -1.80 16.60 11.35
C ALA A 168 -1.99 18.13 11.22
N ASN A 169 -2.69 18.75 12.17
CA ASN A 169 -2.90 20.20 12.18
C ASN A 169 -1.59 20.98 12.39
N ALA A 170 -0.67 20.51 13.22
CA ALA A 170 0.62 21.17 13.43
C ALA A 170 1.48 21.14 12.16
N ILE A 171 1.47 20.02 11.43
CA ILE A 171 2.15 19.91 10.14
C ILE A 171 1.46 20.82 9.10
N ASP A 172 0.12 20.83 9.00
CA ASP A 172 -0.62 21.70 8.07
C ASP A 172 -0.27 23.19 8.27
N ASN A 173 -0.21 23.63 9.53
CA ASN A 173 0.13 25.02 9.86
C ASN A 173 1.55 25.35 9.40
N ARG A 174 2.54 24.49 9.71
CA ARG A 174 3.93 24.72 9.28
C ARG A 174 4.12 24.63 7.77
N LEU A 175 3.39 23.76 7.09
CA LEU A 175 3.41 23.70 5.63
C LEU A 175 2.91 25.00 5.00
N THR A 176 1.88 25.59 5.59
CA THR A 176 1.30 26.85 5.14
C THR A 176 2.23 28.02 5.44
N ASP A 177 2.78 28.07 6.66
CA ASP A 177 3.59 29.18 7.16
C ASP A 177 5.03 29.16 6.60
N ASP A 178 5.69 28.00 6.62
CA ASP A 178 7.11 27.86 6.27
C ASP A 178 7.30 27.67 4.75
N LEU A 179 6.41 26.89 4.10
CA LEU A 179 6.59 26.46 2.70
C LEU A 179 5.56 27.05 1.72
N SER A 180 4.56 27.79 2.21
CA SER A 180 3.44 28.30 1.39
C SER A 180 2.72 27.23 0.57
N ILE A 181 2.75 25.96 1.02
CA ILE A 181 2.08 24.85 0.35
C ILE A 181 0.61 24.84 0.76
N LYS A 182 -0.28 25.08 -0.21
CA LYS A 182 -1.72 25.01 0.00
C LYS A 182 -2.21 23.57 -0.14
N LEU A 183 -2.79 23.04 0.93
CA LEU A 183 -3.46 21.75 0.91
C LEU A 183 -4.88 21.91 0.37
N ASP A 184 -5.27 21.06 -0.57
CA ASP A 184 -6.63 21.08 -1.15
C ASP A 184 -7.72 20.83 -0.09
N HIS A 185 -7.38 20.08 0.94
CA HIS A 185 -8.26 19.71 2.05
C HIS A 185 -7.49 19.81 3.37
N PRO A 186 -7.39 21.00 3.98
CA PRO A 186 -6.75 21.15 5.29
C PRO A 186 -7.49 20.30 6.33
N CYS A 187 -6.75 19.78 7.31
CA CYS A 187 -7.34 18.97 8.36
C CYS A 187 -8.39 19.79 9.13
N ALA A 188 -9.51 19.16 9.47
CA ALA A 188 -10.57 19.86 10.19
C ALA A 188 -10.04 20.33 11.56
N PRO A 189 -10.40 21.54 12.01
CA PRO A 189 -9.94 22.05 13.30
C PRO A 189 -10.32 21.08 14.42
N VAL A 190 -9.38 20.85 15.33
CA VAL A 190 -9.58 19.96 16.49
C VAL A 190 -10.72 20.53 17.34
N THR A 191 -11.88 19.87 17.31
CA THR A 191 -12.99 20.17 18.22
C THR A 191 -12.70 19.57 19.61
N SER A 192 -13.36 20.07 20.66
CA SER A 192 -13.11 19.72 22.07
C SER A 192 -13.27 18.23 22.45
N ALA A 193 -13.58 17.35 21.50
CA ALA A 193 -13.68 15.92 21.70
C ALA A 193 -12.29 15.27 21.91
N SER A 194 -12.24 14.22 22.75
CA SER A 194 -11.01 13.46 23.03
C SER A 194 -10.53 12.59 21.86
N SER A 195 -11.39 12.35 20.87
CA SER A 195 -11.09 11.58 19.66
C SER A 195 -12.01 12.00 18.51
N ALA A 196 -11.57 11.77 17.27
CA ALA A 196 -12.40 11.93 16.08
C ALA A 196 -12.60 10.59 15.37
N ILE A 197 -13.80 10.37 14.83
CA ILE A 197 -14.11 9.14 14.11
C ILE A 197 -13.67 9.30 12.64
N GLN A 198 -12.59 8.61 12.29
CA GLN A 198 -12.16 8.45 10.91
C GLN A 198 -12.67 7.14 10.31
N ARG A 199 -12.55 7.01 8.99
CA ARG A 199 -12.98 5.84 8.23
C ARG A 199 -11.77 5.24 7.52
N MET A 200 -11.46 4.00 7.86
CA MET A 200 -10.53 3.16 7.11
C MET A 200 -11.32 2.48 5.98
N PRO A 201 -11.09 2.84 4.71
CA PRO A 201 -11.84 2.29 3.59
C PRO A 201 -11.51 0.81 3.38
N LEU A 202 -12.53 -0.06 3.40
CA LEU A 202 -12.37 -1.51 3.20
C LEU A 202 -12.69 -1.94 1.76
N ALA A 203 -13.65 -1.26 1.13
CA ALA A 203 -13.97 -1.45 -0.28
C ALA A 203 -14.68 -0.21 -0.82
N TYR A 204 -14.22 0.30 -1.96
CA TYR A 204 -14.89 1.39 -2.68
C TYR A 204 -14.43 1.42 -4.14
N ASN A 205 -15.28 2.00 -4.98
CA ASN A 205 -15.04 2.24 -6.39
C ASN A 205 -15.48 3.67 -6.75
N VAL A 206 -14.56 4.48 -7.29
CA VAL A 206 -14.82 5.86 -7.75
C VAL A 206 -15.67 5.86 -9.02
N LEU A 207 -15.35 5.00 -9.99
CA LEU A 207 -16.04 4.97 -11.30
C LEU A 207 -17.30 4.08 -11.29
N HIS A 208 -17.24 2.91 -10.63
CA HIS A 208 -18.32 1.92 -10.67
C HIS A 208 -18.73 1.49 -9.26
N SER A 209 -19.79 2.13 -8.75
CA SER A 209 -20.33 1.86 -7.42
C SER A 209 -20.54 0.36 -7.15
N ILE A 210 -20.08 -0.12 -6.00
CA ILE A 210 -20.27 -1.50 -5.55
C ILE A 210 -21.77 -1.78 -5.42
N SER A 211 -22.22 -3.00 -5.78
CA SER A 211 -23.63 -3.35 -5.62
C SER A 211 -24.03 -3.33 -4.14
N LYS A 212 -25.31 -3.11 -3.84
CA LYS A 212 -25.80 -3.08 -2.44
C LYS A 212 -25.59 -4.43 -1.75
N GLN A 213 -25.82 -5.52 -2.49
CA GLN A 213 -25.64 -6.87 -2.01
C GLN A 213 -24.16 -7.16 -1.72
N ASP A 214 -23.26 -6.82 -2.64
CA ASP A 214 -21.82 -7.03 -2.45
C ASP A 214 -21.28 -6.20 -1.29
N ALA A 215 -21.72 -4.94 -1.14
CA ALA A 215 -21.30 -4.11 -0.02
C ALA A 215 -21.71 -4.73 1.33
N GLN A 216 -22.89 -5.33 1.42
CA GLN A 216 -23.34 -6.03 2.61
C GLN A 216 -22.54 -7.32 2.84
N LEU A 217 -22.30 -8.13 1.80
CA LEU A 217 -21.48 -9.34 1.89
C LEU A 217 -20.02 -9.06 2.24
N ILE A 218 -19.43 -7.97 1.74
CA ILE A 218 -18.08 -7.52 2.08
C ILE A 218 -18.03 -7.09 3.54
N LYS A 219 -19.03 -6.33 4.02
CA LYS A 219 -19.15 -5.95 5.43
C LYS A 219 -19.29 -7.18 6.33
N ASP A 220 -20.06 -8.19 5.93
CA ASP A 220 -20.20 -9.43 6.70
C ASP A 220 -18.88 -10.23 6.70
N SER A 221 -18.17 -10.24 5.56
CA SER A 221 -16.83 -10.81 5.46
C SER A 221 -15.84 -10.10 6.41
N ALA A 222 -15.90 -8.77 6.50
CA ALA A 222 -15.09 -7.97 7.41
C ALA A 222 -15.33 -8.35 8.88
N ASN A 223 -16.60 -8.54 9.28
CA ASN A 223 -16.95 -9.01 10.63
C ASN A 223 -16.38 -10.40 10.94
N SER A 224 -16.27 -11.27 9.94
CA SER A 224 -15.80 -12.65 10.13
C SER A 224 -14.27 -12.80 10.06
N LEU A 225 -13.59 -12.00 9.23
CA LEU A 225 -12.19 -12.18 8.89
C LEU A 225 -11.24 -11.25 9.65
N ILE A 226 -11.68 -10.04 9.97
CA ILE A 226 -10.83 -9.05 10.66
C ILE A 226 -10.92 -9.32 12.17
N ASP A 227 -9.81 -9.71 12.78
CA ASP A 227 -9.77 -9.95 14.22
C ASP A 227 -9.66 -8.63 14.98
N VAL A 228 -10.81 -8.10 15.38
CA VAL A 228 -10.91 -6.91 16.23
C VAL A 228 -10.95 -7.26 17.72
N LYS A 229 -10.99 -8.54 18.12
CA LYS A 229 -11.23 -8.92 19.53
C LYS A 229 -10.05 -8.51 20.41
N LYS A 230 -8.82 -8.80 19.97
CA LYS A 230 -7.62 -8.42 20.71
C LYS A 230 -7.38 -6.92 20.71
N TRP A 231 -7.68 -6.27 19.59
CA TRP A 231 -7.65 -4.82 19.49
C TRP A 231 -8.64 -4.15 20.47
N CYS A 232 -9.91 -4.56 20.47
CA CYS A 232 -10.92 -4.06 21.41
C CYS A 232 -10.61 -4.38 22.88
N ALA A 233 -9.90 -5.48 23.14
CA ALA A 233 -9.44 -5.85 24.48
C ALA A 233 -8.18 -5.08 24.93
N GLY A 234 -7.65 -4.17 24.10
CA GLY A 234 -6.41 -3.44 24.38
C GLY A 234 -5.16 -4.30 24.41
N LYS A 235 -5.23 -5.54 23.88
CA LYS A 235 -4.14 -6.52 23.90
C LYS A 235 -3.28 -6.49 22.65
N GLU A 236 -3.77 -5.85 21.60
CA GLU A 236 -3.04 -5.66 20.35
C GLU A 236 -2.76 -4.18 20.12
N ILE A 237 -1.46 -3.84 20.12
CA ILE A 237 -0.97 -2.48 20.40
C ILE A 237 0.09 -2.02 19.39
N SER A 238 0.31 -2.78 18.32
CA SER A 238 1.34 -2.44 17.34
C SER A 238 0.70 -1.65 16.19
N TRP A 239 0.70 -0.34 16.36
CA TRP A 239 0.45 0.64 15.32
C TRP A 239 1.76 1.31 14.94
N GLU A 240 1.79 1.89 13.75
CA GLU A 240 2.91 2.69 13.29
C GLU A 240 2.40 3.88 12.49
N LEU A 241 3.16 4.97 12.59
CA LEU A 241 3.03 6.11 11.70
C LEU A 241 4.03 5.92 10.56
N SER A 242 3.61 6.06 9.30
CA SER A 242 4.47 5.89 8.14
C SER A 242 4.32 7.08 7.20
N LEU A 243 5.45 7.74 6.90
CA LEU A 243 5.56 8.75 5.85
C LEU A 243 6.01 8.06 4.56
N GLN A 244 5.20 8.20 3.51
CA GLN A 244 5.41 7.52 2.24
C GLN A 244 5.42 8.52 1.08
N GLU A 245 6.32 8.32 0.14
CA GLU A 245 6.30 8.98 -1.17
C GLU A 245 5.52 8.09 -2.15
N ILE A 246 4.51 8.66 -2.80
CA ILE A 246 3.72 8.00 -3.84
C ILE A 246 4.42 8.21 -5.18
N LEU A 247 5.05 7.15 -5.69
CA LEU A 247 5.80 7.20 -6.95
C LEU A 247 4.88 7.09 -8.17
N LEU A 248 3.83 6.27 -8.04
CA LEU A 248 2.83 6.08 -9.09
C LEU A 248 1.46 5.92 -8.45
N GLN A 249 0.59 6.91 -8.67
CA GLN A 249 -0.82 6.79 -8.32
C GLN A 249 -1.53 6.04 -9.43
N SER A 250 -1.71 4.73 -9.24
CA SER A 250 -2.52 3.92 -10.14
C SER A 250 -3.99 4.35 -10.05
N GLN A 251 -4.59 4.69 -11.19
CA GLN A 251 -6.04 4.86 -11.31
C GLN A 251 -6.74 3.54 -11.70
N SER A 252 -5.97 2.52 -12.08
CA SER A 252 -6.44 1.17 -12.41
C SER A 252 -6.83 0.41 -11.15
N MET A 253 -8.01 -0.20 -11.16
CA MET A 253 -8.46 -1.04 -10.06
C MET A 253 -7.61 -2.32 -9.99
N GLY A 254 -7.15 -2.68 -8.80
CA GLY A 254 -6.41 -3.93 -8.58
C GLY A 254 -4.90 -3.85 -8.80
N GLU A 255 -4.38 -2.72 -9.26
CA GLU A 255 -2.94 -2.46 -9.27
C GLU A 255 -2.51 -1.77 -7.98
N THR A 256 -1.49 -2.33 -7.32
CA THR A 256 -0.95 -1.75 -6.11
C THR A 256 -0.24 -0.44 -6.43
N GLN A 257 -0.52 0.61 -5.66
CA GLN A 257 0.22 1.86 -5.72
C GLN A 257 1.70 1.59 -5.50
N GLN A 258 2.55 2.21 -6.31
CA GLN A 258 3.98 2.17 -6.09
C GLN A 258 4.33 3.26 -5.09
N VAL A 259 4.78 2.85 -3.90
CA VAL A 259 5.13 3.75 -2.81
C VAL A 259 6.53 3.44 -2.31
N THR A 260 7.24 4.47 -1.86
CA THR A 260 8.50 4.34 -1.12
C THR A 260 8.27 4.81 0.31
N VAL A 261 8.65 3.97 1.27
CA VAL A 261 8.63 4.36 2.68
C VAL A 261 9.82 5.27 2.94
N ILE A 262 9.54 6.51 3.34
CA ILE A 262 10.57 7.50 3.71
C ILE A 262 10.97 7.30 5.16
N GLN A 263 9.97 7.21 6.05
CA GLN A 263 10.20 7.00 7.47
C GLN A 263 9.00 6.31 8.13
N THR A 264 9.27 5.51 9.16
CA THR A 264 8.25 4.89 10.00
C THR A 264 8.59 5.12 11.47
N TRP A 265 7.57 5.48 12.26
CA TRP A 265 7.65 5.62 13.72
C TRP A 265 6.76 4.55 14.37
N PRO A 266 7.34 3.51 14.99
CA PRO A 266 6.57 2.50 15.70
C PRO A 266 5.93 3.09 16.96
N LEU A 267 4.65 2.83 17.17
CA LEU A 267 3.85 3.31 18.30
C LEU A 267 3.64 2.19 19.33
N GLU A 268 4.71 1.43 19.58
CA GLU A 268 4.69 0.33 20.55
C GLU A 268 4.62 0.87 21.98
N PRO A 269 3.78 0.28 22.84
CA PRO A 269 3.76 0.62 24.26
C PRO A 269 5.10 0.23 24.90
N ILE A 270 5.58 1.07 25.82
CA ILE A 270 6.90 0.92 26.46
C ILE A 270 6.99 -0.42 27.21
N GLY A 271 5.85 -0.93 27.72
CA GLY A 271 5.76 -2.24 28.37
C GLY A 271 6.04 -3.42 27.45
N PHE A 272 5.81 -3.30 26.14
CA PHE A 272 6.10 -4.38 25.17
C PHE A 272 7.60 -4.60 25.04
N LYS A 273 8.41 -3.53 24.99
CA LYS A 273 9.87 -3.65 24.93
C LYS A 273 10.46 -4.25 26.19
N GLN A 274 9.92 -3.92 27.37
CA GLN A 274 10.35 -4.51 28.64
C GLN A 274 9.93 -6.00 28.76
N ALA A 275 8.71 -6.34 28.33
CA ALA A 275 8.23 -7.73 28.31
C ALA A 275 9.00 -8.58 27.30
N LEU A 276 9.33 -8.03 26.12
CA LEU A 276 10.14 -8.70 25.10
C LEU A 276 11.58 -8.91 25.59
N ALA A 277 12.20 -7.88 26.17
CA ALA A 277 13.54 -7.98 26.75
C ALA A 277 13.59 -9.00 27.91
N LYS A 278 12.55 -9.06 28.74
CA LYS A 278 12.41 -10.06 29.81
C LYS A 278 12.21 -11.46 29.24
N ALA A 279 11.37 -11.63 28.22
CA ALA A 279 11.14 -12.91 27.55
C ALA A 279 12.40 -13.43 26.84
N GLU A 280 13.18 -12.56 26.19
CA GLU A 280 14.47 -12.93 25.60
C GLU A 280 15.51 -13.29 26.66
N HIS A 281 15.55 -12.56 27.77
CA HIS A 281 16.44 -12.86 28.89
C HIS A 281 16.07 -14.19 29.58
N ASP A 282 14.78 -14.46 29.76
CA ASP A 282 14.29 -15.72 30.34
C ASP A 282 14.52 -16.90 29.36
N LYS A 283 14.38 -16.68 28.04
CA LYS A 283 14.75 -17.66 27.02
C LYS A 283 16.24 -17.98 27.06
N ARG A 284 17.11 -16.97 27.21
CA ARG A 284 18.57 -17.17 27.37
C ARG A 284 18.91 -17.92 28.67
N LYS A 285 18.20 -17.65 29.77
CA LYS A 285 18.35 -18.41 31.03
C LYS A 285 17.87 -19.86 30.90
N SER A 286 16.79 -20.10 30.15
CA SER A 286 16.28 -21.46 29.90
C SER A 286 17.20 -22.30 29.01
N MET A 287 18.04 -21.68 28.18
CA MET A 287 19.08 -22.38 27.41
C MET A 287 20.41 -22.55 28.16
N ALA A 288 20.59 -21.90 29.31
CA ALA A 288 21.83 -21.94 30.09
C ALA A 288 21.87 -23.06 31.17
N LEU A 289 20.83 -23.88 31.29
CA LEU A 289 20.74 -24.97 32.27
C LEU A 289 20.38 -26.30 31.59
N VAL A 290 21.26 -26.79 30.74
CA VAL A 290 21.39 -28.23 30.54
C VAL A 290 22.77 -28.61 31.06
N PRO A 291 22.89 -29.18 32.27
CA PRO A 291 24.12 -29.84 32.69
C PRO A 291 24.44 -30.91 31.66
N PHE A 292 25.58 -30.77 30.99
CA PHE A 292 26.16 -31.82 30.17
C PHE A 292 26.38 -33.05 31.07
N THR A 293 25.44 -33.99 31.03
CA THR A 293 25.66 -35.33 31.57
C THR A 293 26.29 -36.15 30.45
N PRO A 294 27.53 -36.63 30.59
CA PRO A 294 28.15 -37.48 29.59
C PRO A 294 27.41 -38.82 29.56
N LYS A 295 26.61 -39.05 28.51
CA LYS A 295 26.00 -40.36 28.26
C LYS A 295 27.07 -41.32 27.72
N PRO A 296 27.08 -42.59 28.18
CA PRO A 296 28.04 -43.58 27.73
C PRO A 296 27.78 -43.99 26.27
N ALA A 297 28.88 -44.20 25.55
CA ALA A 297 28.90 -44.63 24.16
C ALA A 297 28.23 -46.00 23.98
N LEU A 298 27.29 -46.07 23.02
CA LEU A 298 26.79 -47.32 22.44
C LEU A 298 27.19 -47.37 20.94
N PRO A 299 27.37 -48.55 20.35
CA PRO A 299 28.16 -48.73 19.15
C PRO A 299 27.39 -48.37 17.87
N LYS A 300 28.17 -47.90 16.89
CA LYS A 300 27.75 -47.58 15.53
C LYS A 300 27.12 -48.80 14.83
N PRO A 301 25.97 -48.64 14.16
CA PRO A 301 25.60 -49.49 13.05
C PRO A 301 26.02 -48.85 11.71
N HIS A 302 26.33 -49.75 10.80
CA HIS A 302 26.86 -49.53 9.47
C HIS A 302 26.01 -48.62 8.58
N THR A 303 26.75 -47.81 7.83
CA THR A 303 26.37 -47.07 6.63
C THR A 303 25.69 -47.95 5.59
N LYS A 304 24.46 -47.60 5.17
CA LYS A 304 24.01 -47.72 3.78
C LYS A 304 22.97 -46.63 3.43
N SER A 305 23.27 -45.98 2.30
CA SER A 305 22.35 -45.46 1.27
C SER A 305 21.41 -44.29 1.59
N PHE A 306 21.64 -43.14 0.95
CA PHE A 306 20.93 -42.66 -0.26
C PHE A 306 21.04 -41.13 -0.31
N SER A 307 21.78 -40.63 -1.30
CA SER A 307 21.77 -39.22 -1.69
C SER A 307 20.49 -38.94 -2.48
N LEU A 308 19.50 -38.33 -1.84
CA LEU A 308 18.38 -37.67 -2.49
C LEU A 308 18.49 -36.18 -2.22
N ILE A 309 19.03 -35.46 -3.20
CA ILE A 309 18.99 -34.00 -3.27
C ILE A 309 17.57 -33.64 -3.75
N PRO A 310 16.76 -32.90 -2.98
CA PRO A 310 15.46 -32.43 -3.46
C PRO A 310 15.69 -31.35 -4.54
N ALA A 311 15.24 -31.66 -5.76
CA ALA A 311 15.14 -30.70 -6.85
C ALA A 311 13.95 -29.76 -6.61
N SER A 312 14.18 -28.64 -5.90
CA SER A 312 13.18 -27.56 -5.80
C SER A 312 13.80 -26.17 -5.55
N ILE A 313 14.95 -25.87 -6.17
CA ILE A 313 15.45 -24.49 -6.31
C ILE A 313 16.05 -24.34 -7.70
N ARG A 314 15.19 -24.26 -8.74
CA ARG A 314 15.62 -23.87 -10.08
C ARG A 314 14.48 -23.39 -10.99
N VAL A 315 13.66 -22.46 -10.52
CA VAL A 315 12.88 -21.58 -11.41
C VAL A 315 12.76 -20.22 -10.74
N LYS A 316 13.72 -19.32 -11.01
CA LYS A 316 13.63 -17.86 -10.87
C LYS A 316 14.99 -17.27 -11.27
N LEU A 317 15.20 -17.12 -12.58
CA LEU A 317 16.17 -16.21 -13.21
C LEU A 317 16.12 -16.44 -14.74
N SER A 318 14.98 -16.11 -15.36
CA SER A 318 14.84 -16.11 -16.83
C SER A 318 13.71 -15.19 -17.32
N ILE A 319 13.55 -14.02 -16.70
CA ILE A 319 12.65 -12.94 -17.20
C ILE A 319 13.36 -11.58 -17.06
N LEU A 320 14.60 -11.47 -17.55
CA LEU A 320 15.33 -10.18 -17.58
C LEU A 320 16.11 -9.94 -18.88
N SER A 321 15.84 -10.66 -19.97
CA SER A 321 16.59 -10.49 -21.23
C SER A 321 15.74 -10.11 -22.46
N THR A 322 14.53 -9.59 -22.28
CA THR A 322 13.66 -9.21 -23.43
C THR A 322 13.27 -7.74 -23.49
N TRP A 323 13.91 -6.86 -22.71
CA TRP A 323 13.66 -5.41 -22.74
C TRP A 323 14.87 -4.57 -23.17
N PHE A 324 15.76 -5.18 -23.96
CA PHE A 324 16.75 -4.45 -24.77
C PHE A 324 16.79 -5.03 -26.18
N ARG A 325 15.81 -4.64 -26.98
CA ARG A 325 15.93 -4.46 -28.43
C ARG A 325 15.02 -3.31 -28.85
#